data_AF-A0A556QPJ2-F1
#
_entry.id   AF-A0A556QPJ2-F1
#
_cell.length_a   1.000
_cell.length_b   1.000
_cell.length_c   1.000
_cell.angle_alpha   90.00
_cell.angle_beta   90.00
_cell.angle_gamma   90.00
#
_symmetry.space_group_name_H-M   'P 1'
#
loop_
_entity.id
_entity.type
_entity.pdbx_description
1 polymer ?
#
loop_
_entity_poly.entity_id
_entity_poly.type
_entity_poly.pdbx_seq_one_letter_code
_entity_poly.pdbx_strand_id
1 'polypeptide(L)'
;MNNYFPKFQESIKTQRVLKASNYARFVRQAPQGIMRDQSYNLPVILYEDEGTTIFRTSSYARSPGGDTVAQIEALLQNRLPDDFRAFYASYAEALAVTRSYPIHFWDIEKIKEWFADMRYSKPYPLRFIRFGEYWDLGSTQFALWQKNPDKPDWMVVTTSVGQHDDQYDDPNFTDYYKLGDSFSGWLEDWIARDGLPDPFMKLGPEGGFLDPVDASRKP
;
A
#
# COMPACT_ATOMS: atom_id res chain seq x y z
N MET A 1 -1.58 19.79 14.11
CA MET A 1 -1.42 18.91 12.94
C MET A 1 -2.71 18.13 12.77
N ASN A 2 -3.29 18.10 11.57
CA ASN A 2 -4.44 17.24 11.30
C ASN A 2 -4.00 15.78 11.44
N ASN A 3 -4.66 15.02 12.31
CA ASN A 3 -4.39 13.59 12.44
C ASN A 3 -5.17 12.84 11.37
N TYR A 4 -4.56 12.66 10.19
CA TYR A 4 -5.20 11.96 9.06
C TYR A 4 -5.31 10.45 9.27
N PHE A 5 -4.53 9.87 10.20
CA PHE A 5 -4.36 8.41 10.31
C PHE A 5 -4.51 7.85 11.75
N PRO A 6 -5.61 8.15 12.46
CA PRO A 6 -5.76 7.72 13.85
C PRO A 6 -5.78 6.20 14.02
N LYS A 7 -6.45 5.44 13.15
CA LYS A 7 -6.50 3.97 13.26
C LYS A 7 -5.16 3.35 12.90
N PHE A 8 -4.47 3.86 11.89
CA PHE A 8 -3.14 3.35 11.57
C PHE A 8 -2.15 3.59 12.73
N GLN A 9 -2.16 4.78 13.33
CA GLN A 9 -1.37 5.09 14.52
C GLN A 9 -1.68 4.17 15.70
N GLU A 10 -2.96 3.90 15.95
CA GLU A 10 -3.40 2.94 16.96
C GLU A 10 -2.90 1.52 16.63
N SER A 11 -2.96 1.13 15.36
CA SER A 11 -2.52 -0.19 14.88
C SER A 11 -1.02 -0.43 15.08
N ILE A 12 -0.20 0.64 15.09
CA ILE A 12 1.24 0.56 15.40
C ILE A 12 1.48 0.37 16.90
N LYS A 13 0.69 1.06 17.74
CA LYS A 13 0.87 1.07 19.20
C LYS A 13 0.29 -0.15 19.91
N THR A 14 -0.67 -0.81 19.26
CA THR A 14 -1.48 -1.85 19.90
C THR A 14 -1.17 -3.21 19.28
N GLN A 15 -0.78 -4.17 20.12
CA GLN A 15 -0.73 -5.57 19.72
C GLN A 15 -2.15 -6.12 19.58
N ARG A 16 -2.43 -6.73 18.43
CA ARG A 16 -3.70 -7.37 18.09
C ARG A 16 -3.47 -8.86 17.88
N VAL A 17 -4.47 -9.68 18.23
CA VAL A 17 -4.49 -11.11 17.88
C VAL A 17 -5.32 -11.27 16.62
N LEU A 18 -4.69 -11.74 15.55
CA LEU A 18 -5.26 -11.85 14.21
C LEU A 18 -5.30 -13.32 13.77
N LYS A 19 -6.33 -13.68 13.01
CA LYS A 19 -6.48 -15.00 12.38
C LYS A 19 -6.47 -14.83 10.86
N ALA A 20 -5.57 -15.55 10.18
CA ALA A 20 -5.42 -15.51 8.73
C ALA A 20 -5.00 -16.88 8.18
N SER A 21 -5.27 -17.15 6.90
CA SER A 21 -5.19 -18.50 6.33
C SER A 21 -3.78 -18.96 5.92
N ASN A 22 -2.82 -18.05 5.69
CA ASN A 22 -1.45 -18.40 5.22
C ASN A 22 -0.36 -17.45 5.75
N TYR A 23 -0.63 -16.71 6.83
CA TYR A 23 0.00 -15.41 7.05
C TYR A 23 1.24 -15.41 7.97
N ALA A 24 1.42 -16.45 8.80
CA ALA A 24 2.51 -16.54 9.78
C ALA A 24 3.90 -16.27 9.19
N ARG A 25 4.11 -16.80 7.99
CA ARG A 25 5.41 -16.85 7.32
C ARG A 25 5.85 -15.47 6.82
N PHE A 26 4.90 -14.67 6.34
CA PHE A 26 5.17 -13.39 5.69
C PHE A 26 5.63 -12.31 6.68
N VAL A 27 4.96 -12.21 7.84
CA VAL A 27 5.35 -11.23 8.86
C VAL A 27 6.71 -11.58 9.50
N ARG A 28 7.10 -12.86 9.53
CA ARG A 28 8.43 -13.29 9.98
C ARG A 28 9.56 -12.87 9.03
N GLN A 29 9.26 -12.65 7.75
CA GLN A 29 10.21 -12.30 6.70
C GLN A 29 10.19 -10.82 6.31
N ALA A 30 9.33 -10.01 6.95
CA ALA A 30 9.32 -8.56 6.79
C ALA A 30 10.74 -7.97 6.95
N PRO A 31 11.06 -6.83 6.28
CA PRO A 31 12.41 -6.31 6.26
C PRO A 31 12.86 -6.12 7.70
N GLN A 32 13.95 -6.78 8.08
CA GLN A 32 14.44 -6.67 9.44
C GLN A 32 14.71 -5.21 9.83
N GLY A 33 14.96 -4.32 8.85
CA GLY A 33 15.06 -2.88 9.06
C GLY A 33 13.83 -2.26 9.71
N ILE A 34 12.62 -2.47 9.16
CA ILE A 34 11.38 -1.89 9.71
C ILE A 34 11.08 -2.45 11.11
N MET A 35 11.35 -3.74 11.32
CA MET A 35 11.01 -4.42 12.57
C MET A 35 12.03 -4.23 13.69
N ARG A 36 13.32 -4.03 13.36
CA ARG A 36 14.41 -3.90 14.35
C ARG A 36 14.24 -2.65 15.24
N ASP A 37 13.73 -1.56 14.68
CA ASP A 37 13.44 -0.34 15.42
C ASP A 37 12.33 -0.54 16.48
N GLN A 38 11.53 -1.60 16.34
CA GLN A 38 10.43 -1.93 17.24
C GLN A 38 10.56 -3.34 17.83
N SER A 39 11.77 -3.75 18.21
CA SER A 39 12.10 -5.10 18.69
C SER A 39 11.15 -5.72 19.72
N TYR A 40 10.39 -4.93 20.50
CA TYR A 40 9.36 -5.39 21.45
C TYR A 40 8.05 -5.86 20.80
N ASN A 41 7.80 -5.53 19.53
CA ASN A 41 6.53 -5.77 18.84
C ASN A 41 6.60 -6.89 17.79
N LEU A 42 7.67 -7.69 17.78
CA LEU A 42 7.80 -8.78 16.80
C LEU A 42 6.58 -9.72 16.83
N PRO A 43 6.14 -10.24 15.67
CA PRO A 43 4.99 -11.11 15.57
C PRO A 43 5.22 -12.40 16.35
N VAL A 44 4.25 -12.79 17.17
CA VAL A 44 4.25 -14.04 17.92
C VAL A 44 3.18 -14.96 17.36
N ILE A 45 3.56 -16.13 16.84
CA ILE A 45 2.59 -17.15 16.44
C ILE A 45 2.05 -17.82 17.70
N LEU A 46 0.73 -17.80 17.84
CA LEU A 46 0.03 -18.41 18.97
C LEU A 46 -0.48 -19.80 18.61
N TYR A 47 -0.86 -20.00 17.35
CA TYR A 47 -1.37 -21.26 16.82
C TYR A 47 -1.16 -21.32 15.30
N GLU A 48 -0.84 -22.51 14.79
CA GLU A 48 -0.65 -22.77 13.36
C GLU A 48 -1.10 -24.21 13.07
N ASP A 49 -1.96 -24.35 12.06
CA ASP A 49 -2.50 -25.60 11.53
C ASP A 49 -2.70 -25.47 10.00
N GLU A 50 -3.03 -26.56 9.32
CA GLU A 50 -3.23 -26.59 7.86
C GLU A 50 -4.22 -25.52 7.39
N GLY A 51 -3.70 -24.42 6.85
CA GLY A 51 -4.48 -23.30 6.31
C GLY A 51 -5.03 -22.32 7.35
N THR A 52 -4.53 -22.32 8.59
CA THR A 52 -4.87 -21.30 9.59
C THR A 52 -3.69 -20.95 10.49
N THR A 53 -3.42 -19.65 10.61
CA THR A 53 -2.52 -19.06 11.58
C THR A 53 -3.28 -18.12 12.50
N ILE A 54 -3.07 -18.23 13.82
CA ILE A 54 -3.38 -17.17 14.78
C ILE A 54 -2.06 -16.58 15.29
N PHE A 55 -1.93 -15.27 15.19
CA PHE A 55 -0.71 -14.56 15.55
C PHE A 55 -1.02 -13.24 16.25
N ARG A 56 -0.10 -12.80 17.10
CA ARG A 56 -0.16 -11.53 17.79
C ARG A 56 0.89 -10.59 17.22
N THR A 57 0.50 -9.38 16.83
CA THR A 57 1.38 -8.40 16.18
C THR A 57 0.79 -6.99 16.26
N SER A 58 1.59 -5.98 15.96
CA SER A 58 1.13 -4.65 15.56
C SER A 58 1.37 -4.43 14.06
N SER A 59 0.99 -3.25 13.55
CA SER A 59 1.61 -2.66 12.35
C SER A 59 2.97 -2.05 12.73
N TYR A 60 3.79 -1.73 11.74
CA TYR A 60 5.14 -1.19 11.93
C TYR A 60 5.34 0.06 11.07
N ALA A 61 6.17 0.98 11.55
CA ALA A 61 6.58 2.13 10.78
C ALA A 61 7.96 2.62 11.24
N ARG A 62 8.78 3.03 10.27
CA ARG A 62 10.05 3.72 10.50
C ARG A 62 9.79 5.23 10.47
N SER A 63 10.30 5.95 11.47
CA SER A 63 10.11 7.40 11.64
C SER A 63 11.43 8.08 12.00
N PRO A 64 11.60 9.38 11.69
CA PRO A 64 10.69 10.24 10.92
C PRO A 64 10.84 10.06 9.41
N GLY A 65 9.82 10.49 8.65
CA GLY A 65 9.86 10.46 7.17
C GLY A 65 10.78 11.49 6.53
N GLY A 66 11.11 12.58 7.23
CA GLY A 66 12.07 13.60 6.76
C GLY A 66 11.64 14.29 5.47
N ASP A 67 12.61 14.64 4.62
CA ASP A 67 12.40 15.36 3.34
C ASP A 67 11.87 14.48 2.19
N THR A 68 11.37 13.28 2.51
CA THR A 68 10.88 12.30 1.54
C THR A 68 9.84 12.89 0.59
N VAL A 69 8.86 13.62 1.10
CA VAL A 69 7.77 14.19 0.28
C VAL A 69 8.28 15.16 -0.77
N ALA A 70 9.18 16.07 -0.41
CA ALA A 70 9.72 17.06 -1.33
C ALA A 70 10.53 16.42 -2.46
N GLN A 71 11.26 15.34 -2.14
CA GLN A 71 12.00 14.56 -3.14
C GLN A 71 11.04 13.85 -4.11
N ILE A 72 9.96 13.27 -3.60
CA ILE A 72 8.94 12.63 -4.45
C ILE A 72 8.26 13.65 -5.36
N GLU A 73 7.80 14.79 -4.83
CA GLU A 73 7.16 15.85 -5.62
C GLU A 73 8.10 16.43 -6.69
N ALA A 74 9.41 16.51 -6.41
CA ALA A 74 10.42 16.91 -7.38
C ALA A 74 10.55 15.90 -8.54
N LEU A 75 10.47 14.59 -8.26
CA LEU A 75 10.49 13.52 -9.27
C LEU A 75 9.21 13.50 -10.12
N LEU A 76 8.04 13.65 -9.47
CA LEU A 76 6.77 13.76 -10.19
C LEU A 76 6.67 15.04 -11.02
N GLN A 77 7.32 16.12 -10.59
CA GLN A 77 7.02 17.50 -11.02
C GLN A 77 5.55 17.86 -10.82
N ASN A 78 4.92 17.28 -9.80
CA ASN A 78 3.51 17.43 -9.49
C ASN A 78 3.31 17.37 -7.98
N ARG A 79 2.26 18.03 -7.49
CA ARG A 79 1.96 18.09 -6.06
C ARG A 79 1.15 16.87 -5.64
N LEU A 80 1.61 16.20 -4.59
CA LEU A 80 0.92 15.05 -4.00
C LEU A 80 -0.27 15.50 -3.12
N PRO A 81 -1.25 14.63 -2.88
CA PRO A 81 -2.39 14.97 -2.03
C PRO A 81 -1.94 15.14 -0.57
N ASP A 82 -2.55 16.09 0.15
CA ASP A 82 -2.07 16.53 1.46
C ASP A 82 -2.10 15.43 2.54
N ASP A 83 -2.99 14.44 2.41
CA ASP A 83 -3.05 13.26 3.28
C ASP A 83 -1.82 12.35 3.08
N PHE A 84 -1.46 12.03 1.84
CA PHE A 84 -0.27 11.26 1.51
C PHE A 84 1.02 11.99 1.95
N ARG A 85 1.07 13.32 1.74
CA ARG A 85 2.17 14.16 2.24
C ARG A 85 2.28 14.08 3.77
N ALA A 86 1.16 14.12 4.48
CA ALA A 86 1.16 13.99 5.94
C ALA A 86 1.61 12.59 6.40
N PHE A 87 1.28 11.54 5.65
CA PHE A 87 1.75 10.19 5.94
C PHE A 87 3.26 10.08 5.82
N TYR A 88 3.83 10.49 4.67
CA TYR A 88 5.26 10.39 4.41
C TYR A 88 6.10 11.47 5.12
N ALA A 89 5.48 12.51 5.67
CA ALA A 89 6.14 13.37 6.65
C ALA A 89 6.30 12.65 8.01
N SER A 90 5.34 11.80 8.36
CA SER A 90 5.33 11.07 9.63
C SER A 90 6.18 9.81 9.58
N TYR A 91 6.14 9.08 8.45
CA TYR A 91 6.73 7.75 8.30
C TYR A 91 7.62 7.68 7.05
N ALA A 92 8.86 7.22 7.21
CA ALA A 92 9.77 6.97 6.08
C ALA A 92 9.40 5.70 5.32
N GLU A 93 8.85 4.73 6.03
CA GLU A 93 8.49 3.40 5.54
C GLU A 93 7.48 2.80 6.52
N ALA A 94 6.56 1.97 6.05
CA ALA A 94 5.58 1.34 6.91
C ALA A 94 5.15 -0.04 6.43
N LEU A 95 4.78 -0.90 7.38
CA LEU A 95 4.16 -2.19 7.13
C LEU A 95 2.83 -2.24 7.89
N ALA A 96 1.72 -2.11 7.16
CA ALA A 96 0.41 -2.25 7.75
C ALA A 96 -0.03 -3.71 7.75
N VAL A 97 -0.30 -4.22 8.94
CA VAL A 97 -0.55 -5.64 9.17
C VAL A 97 -2.01 -5.83 9.56
N THR A 98 -2.72 -6.69 8.85
CA THR A 98 -4.15 -6.96 9.09
C THR A 98 -4.45 -8.46 8.99
N ARG A 99 -5.74 -8.85 8.87
CA ARG A 99 -6.14 -10.24 8.62
C ARG A 99 -5.97 -10.63 7.15
N SER A 100 -5.92 -9.64 6.26
CA SER A 100 -5.55 -9.83 4.86
C SER A 100 -4.05 -9.62 4.65
N TYR A 101 -3.56 -9.73 3.40
CA TYR A 101 -2.14 -9.58 3.06
C TYR A 101 -1.56 -8.26 3.60
N PRO A 102 -0.34 -8.26 4.18
CA PRO A 102 0.23 -7.03 4.72
C PRO A 102 0.54 -6.08 3.57
N ILE A 103 0.36 -4.78 3.80
CA ILE A 103 0.72 -3.76 2.82
C ILE A 103 2.04 -3.14 3.25
N HIS A 104 3.04 -3.21 2.39
CA HIS A 104 4.31 -2.49 2.55
C HIS A 104 4.23 -1.18 1.81
N PHE A 105 4.29 -0.09 2.57
CA PHE A 105 4.48 1.26 2.06
C PHE A 105 5.97 1.49 1.90
N TRP A 106 6.37 1.70 0.64
CA TRP A 106 7.74 1.80 0.23
C TRP A 106 8.44 2.99 0.85
N ASP A 107 9.75 2.87 1.02
CA ASP A 107 10.59 4.02 1.30
C ASP A 107 10.94 4.80 0.03
N ILE A 108 11.60 5.94 0.24
CA ILE A 108 11.96 6.84 -0.85
C ILE A 108 12.91 6.20 -1.87
N GLU A 109 13.80 5.31 -1.46
CA GLU A 109 14.76 4.70 -2.38
C GLU A 109 14.06 3.75 -3.33
N LYS A 110 13.11 2.95 -2.85
CA LYS A 110 12.27 2.10 -3.73
C LYS A 110 11.37 2.92 -4.66
N ILE A 111 10.83 4.05 -4.19
CA ILE A 111 10.07 4.98 -5.05
C ILE A 111 10.98 5.58 -6.13
N LYS A 112 12.22 5.96 -5.80
CA LYS A 112 13.21 6.48 -6.76
C LYS A 112 13.60 5.46 -7.81
N GLU A 113 13.83 4.20 -7.41
CA GLU A 113 14.11 3.10 -8.34
C GLU A 113 13.00 2.97 -9.37
N TRP A 114 11.74 2.99 -8.92
CA TRP A 114 10.59 2.97 -9.83
C TRP A 114 10.54 4.19 -10.77
N PHE A 115 10.86 5.39 -10.28
CA PHE A 115 10.94 6.59 -11.13
C PHE A 115 12.07 6.55 -12.14
N ALA A 116 13.20 5.89 -11.84
CA ALA A 116 14.35 5.85 -12.73
C ALA A 116 13.97 5.27 -14.11
N ASP A 117 13.13 4.24 -14.11
CA ASP A 117 12.64 3.60 -15.33
C ASP A 117 11.61 4.48 -16.06
N MET A 118 10.76 5.19 -15.31
CA MET A 118 9.65 5.96 -15.89
C MET A 118 10.04 7.37 -16.37
N ARG A 119 10.91 8.06 -15.64
CA ARG A 119 11.19 9.49 -15.88
C ARG A 119 11.99 9.71 -17.16
N TYR A 120 12.79 8.72 -17.58
CA TYR A 120 13.56 8.79 -18.81
C TYR A 120 12.67 9.02 -20.06
N SER A 121 11.44 8.49 -20.06
CA SER A 121 10.54 8.55 -21.22
C SER A 121 9.46 9.64 -21.14
N LYS A 122 9.31 10.34 -20.00
CA LYS A 122 8.19 11.26 -19.75
C LYS A 122 8.68 12.67 -19.32
N PRO A 123 8.73 13.65 -20.25
CA PRO A 123 9.23 15.00 -19.95
C PRO A 123 8.20 15.92 -19.26
N TYR A 124 6.98 15.43 -19.02
CA TYR A 124 5.87 16.19 -18.44
C TYR A 124 5.63 15.81 -16.96
N PRO A 125 4.88 16.61 -16.19
CA PRO A 125 4.44 16.25 -14.85
C PRO A 125 3.70 14.91 -14.82
N LEU A 126 4.15 14.00 -13.96
CA LEU A 126 3.55 12.69 -13.79
C LEU A 126 2.31 12.78 -12.90
N ARG A 127 1.33 11.94 -13.17
CA ARG A 127 0.03 11.86 -12.50
C ARG A 127 -0.21 10.50 -11.88
N PHE A 128 0.80 9.66 -11.90
CA PHE A 128 0.80 8.33 -11.36
C PHE A 128 2.05 8.15 -10.51
N ILE A 129 1.89 7.54 -9.34
CA ILE A 129 3.01 7.13 -8.49
C ILE A 129 2.65 5.86 -7.73
N ARG A 130 3.53 4.87 -7.82
CA ARG A 130 3.46 3.70 -6.95
C ARG A 130 4.09 4.00 -5.59
N PHE A 131 3.44 3.54 -4.53
CA PHE A 131 3.86 3.83 -3.15
C PHE A 131 3.89 2.59 -2.25
N GLY A 132 3.41 1.45 -2.73
CA GLY A 132 3.36 0.26 -1.91
C GLY A 132 3.03 -0.99 -2.70
N GLU A 133 3.08 -2.12 -2.02
CA GLU A 133 2.69 -3.42 -2.58
C GLU A 133 2.19 -4.35 -1.48
N TYR A 134 1.49 -5.40 -1.89
CA TYR A 134 1.27 -6.51 -0.98
C TYR A 134 2.60 -7.20 -0.71
N TRP A 135 2.89 -7.41 0.57
CA TRP A 135 4.10 -8.08 1.00
C TRP A 135 4.15 -9.51 0.43
N ASP A 136 5.21 -9.80 -0.33
CA ASP A 136 5.48 -11.08 -1.03
C ASP A 136 4.56 -11.39 -2.24
N LEU A 137 3.56 -10.54 -2.53
CA LEU A 137 2.79 -10.56 -3.77
C LEU A 137 3.20 -9.36 -4.63
N GLY A 138 4.50 -9.21 -4.87
CA GLY A 138 5.10 -8.07 -5.59
C GLY A 138 4.54 -7.83 -7.00
N SER A 139 3.67 -8.71 -7.50
CA SER A 139 2.86 -8.51 -8.70
C SER A 139 1.74 -7.49 -8.55
N THR A 140 1.32 -7.14 -7.32
CA THR A 140 0.24 -6.17 -7.06
C THR A 140 0.77 -4.98 -6.27
N GLN A 141 0.74 -3.82 -6.92
CA GLN A 141 1.26 -2.57 -6.38
C GLN A 141 0.12 -1.56 -6.19
N PHE A 142 0.25 -0.75 -5.14
CA PHE A 142 -0.66 0.35 -4.82
C PHE A 142 -0.08 1.65 -5.37
N ALA A 143 -0.96 2.47 -5.93
CA ALA A 143 -0.57 3.72 -6.54
C ALA A 143 -1.57 4.84 -6.25
N LEU A 144 -1.07 6.06 -6.30
CA LEU A 144 -1.90 7.24 -6.44
C LEU A 144 -2.01 7.58 -7.91
N TRP A 145 -3.23 7.93 -8.34
CA TRP A 145 -3.49 8.37 -9.69
C TRP A 145 -4.35 9.64 -9.70
N GLN A 146 -3.87 10.67 -10.39
CA GLN A 146 -4.56 11.94 -10.56
C GLN A 146 -5.34 11.91 -11.86
N LYS A 147 -6.68 11.80 -11.75
CA LYS A 147 -7.53 11.67 -12.93
C LYS A 147 -7.47 12.90 -13.83
N ASN A 148 -7.49 14.08 -13.22
CA ASN A 148 -7.50 15.34 -13.93
C ASN A 148 -6.22 16.14 -13.59
N PRO A 149 -5.35 16.44 -14.57
CA PRO A 149 -4.10 17.18 -14.32
C PRO A 149 -4.33 18.54 -13.65
N ASP A 150 -5.48 19.17 -13.94
CA ASP A 150 -5.80 20.52 -13.48
C ASP A 150 -6.51 20.53 -12.11
N LYS A 151 -6.80 19.36 -11.53
CA LYS A 151 -7.49 19.23 -10.24
C LYS A 151 -6.67 18.41 -9.26
N PRO A 152 -6.70 18.72 -7.96
CA PRO A 152 -6.00 17.93 -6.95
C PRO A 152 -6.75 16.63 -6.61
N ASP A 153 -7.35 15.95 -7.59
CA ASP A 153 -8.20 14.76 -7.41
C ASP A 153 -7.40 13.46 -7.58
N TRP A 154 -6.56 13.20 -6.59
CA TRP A 154 -5.83 11.94 -6.46
C TRP A 154 -6.72 10.84 -5.88
N MET A 155 -6.66 9.65 -6.47
CA MET A 155 -7.33 8.45 -5.95
C MET A 155 -6.32 7.34 -5.70
N VAL A 156 -6.69 6.35 -4.87
CA VAL A 156 -5.90 5.14 -4.68
C VAL A 156 -6.35 4.08 -5.66
N VAL A 157 -5.40 3.46 -6.35
CA VAL A 157 -5.63 2.34 -7.28
C VAL A 157 -4.69 1.18 -6.99
N THR A 158 -5.04 -0.02 -7.46
CA THR A 158 -4.09 -1.13 -7.61
C THR A 158 -3.69 -1.28 -9.07
N THR A 159 -2.45 -1.71 -9.27
CA THR A 159 -1.89 -2.01 -10.58
C THR A 159 -1.17 -3.35 -10.56
N SER A 160 -1.27 -4.10 -11.65
CA SER A 160 -0.46 -5.30 -11.88
C SER A 160 0.91 -4.90 -12.39
N VAL A 161 1.98 -5.50 -11.86
CA VAL A 161 3.36 -5.25 -12.30
C VAL A 161 3.61 -5.85 -13.67
N GLY A 162 4.31 -5.11 -14.54
CA GLY A 162 4.70 -5.57 -15.87
C GLY A 162 3.57 -5.52 -16.90
N GLN A 163 2.35 -5.22 -16.47
CA GLN A 163 1.23 -4.92 -17.35
C GLN A 163 1.00 -3.42 -17.31
N HIS A 164 1.08 -2.76 -18.47
CA HIS A 164 0.72 -1.34 -18.64
C HIS A 164 1.61 -0.30 -17.93
N ASP A 165 2.82 -0.66 -17.48
CA ASP A 165 3.74 0.26 -16.74
C ASP A 165 3.95 1.61 -17.46
N ASP A 166 4.06 1.61 -18.78
CA ASP A 166 4.19 2.84 -19.59
C ASP A 166 2.89 3.64 -19.71
N GLN A 167 1.74 3.00 -19.55
CA GLN A 167 0.40 3.53 -19.84
C GLN A 167 -0.33 4.08 -18.61
N TYR A 168 0.07 3.75 -17.38
CA TYR A 168 -0.63 4.22 -16.17
C TYR A 168 -0.70 5.76 -16.02
N ASP A 169 0.17 6.48 -16.74
CA ASP A 169 0.17 7.95 -16.75
C ASP A 169 -0.64 8.55 -17.93
N ASP A 170 -1.24 7.71 -18.79
CA ASP A 170 -2.10 8.16 -19.90
C ASP A 170 -3.45 8.65 -19.35
N PRO A 171 -3.95 9.84 -19.75
CA PRO A 171 -5.24 10.36 -19.26
C PRO A 171 -6.45 9.47 -19.61
N ASN A 172 -6.31 8.63 -20.64
CA ASN A 172 -7.33 7.74 -21.15
C ASN A 172 -7.14 6.29 -20.68
N PHE A 173 -6.16 6.03 -19.81
CA PHE A 173 -5.98 4.71 -19.25
C PHE A 173 -7.19 4.33 -18.39
N THR A 174 -7.80 3.18 -18.70
CA THR A 174 -9.00 2.70 -18.00
C THR A 174 -8.79 1.39 -17.25
N ASP A 175 -7.64 0.74 -17.42
CA ASP A 175 -7.39 -0.59 -16.86
C ASP A 175 -6.71 -0.51 -15.48
N TYR A 176 -7.42 0.11 -14.53
CA TYR A 176 -7.02 0.21 -13.14
C TYR A 176 -8.18 -0.18 -12.23
N TYR A 177 -7.85 -0.68 -11.05
CA TYR A 177 -8.86 -0.96 -10.02
C TYR A 177 -8.80 0.12 -8.94
N LYS A 178 -9.88 0.88 -8.80
CA LYS A 178 -9.98 1.95 -7.80
C LYS A 178 -10.27 1.37 -6.42
N LEU A 179 -9.46 1.73 -5.44
CA LEU A 179 -9.60 1.32 -4.04
C LEU A 179 -10.25 2.39 -3.15
N GLY A 180 -10.04 3.68 -3.46
CA GLY A 180 -10.63 4.76 -2.68
C GLY A 180 -10.40 6.14 -3.28
N ASP A 181 -11.19 7.10 -2.82
CA ASP A 181 -11.18 8.51 -3.28
C ASP A 181 -10.05 9.35 -2.67
N SER A 182 -9.36 8.85 -1.65
CA SER A 182 -8.24 9.51 -0.98
C SER A 182 -7.35 8.47 -0.32
N PHE A 183 -6.09 8.82 -0.08
CA PHE A 183 -5.14 7.93 0.58
C PHE A 183 -5.55 7.66 2.02
N SER A 184 -5.89 8.70 2.80
CA SER A 184 -6.33 8.52 4.18
C SER A 184 -7.67 7.80 4.28
N GLY A 185 -8.64 8.11 3.41
CA GLY A 185 -9.94 7.46 3.45
C GLY A 185 -9.83 5.95 3.19
N TRP A 186 -9.03 5.57 2.19
CA TRP A 186 -8.76 4.16 1.90
C TRP A 186 -8.01 3.46 3.03
N LEU A 187 -6.90 4.03 3.51
CA LEU A 187 -6.07 3.38 4.53
C LEU A 187 -6.85 3.19 5.85
N GLU A 188 -7.57 4.22 6.30
CA GLU A 188 -8.34 4.14 7.55
C GLU A 188 -9.49 3.14 7.45
N ASP A 189 -10.19 3.07 6.31
CA ASP A 189 -11.23 2.08 6.08
C ASP A 189 -10.66 0.65 6.02
N TRP A 190 -9.54 0.47 5.32
CA TRP A 190 -8.87 -0.83 5.22
C TRP A 190 -8.39 -1.32 6.61
N ILE A 191 -7.76 -0.47 7.42
CA ILE A 191 -7.37 -0.81 8.79
C ILE A 191 -8.61 -1.07 9.66
N ALA A 192 -9.66 -0.26 9.55
CA ALA A 192 -10.88 -0.41 10.35
C ALA A 192 -11.53 -1.79 10.19
N ARG A 193 -11.41 -2.38 9.00
CA ARG A 193 -11.99 -3.68 8.68
C ARG A 193 -10.99 -4.83 8.80
N ASP A 194 -9.82 -4.57 9.38
CA ASP A 194 -8.69 -5.51 9.40
C ASP A 194 -8.41 -6.11 8.02
N GLY A 195 -8.43 -5.27 6.99
CA GLY A 195 -8.14 -5.62 5.61
C GLY A 195 -9.27 -6.36 4.88
N LEU A 196 -10.46 -6.50 5.47
CA LEU A 196 -11.58 -7.25 4.88
C LEU A 196 -12.75 -6.36 4.38
N PRO A 197 -13.47 -6.74 3.32
CA PRO A 197 -13.08 -7.76 2.35
C PRO A 197 -11.82 -7.31 1.61
N ASP A 198 -10.87 -8.23 1.46
CA ASP A 198 -9.72 -8.01 0.59
C ASP A 198 -10.09 -8.59 -0.78
N PRO A 199 -10.13 -7.78 -1.85
CA PRO A 199 -10.47 -8.28 -3.18
C PRO A 199 -9.51 -9.39 -3.67
N PHE A 200 -8.34 -9.54 -3.04
CA PHE A 200 -7.34 -10.55 -3.38
C PHE A 200 -7.39 -11.80 -2.50
N MET A 201 -8.18 -11.83 -1.41
CA MET A 201 -8.33 -13.03 -0.58
C MET A 201 -9.44 -13.95 -1.09
N LYS A 202 -9.06 -15.16 -1.53
CA LYS A 202 -9.98 -16.27 -1.79
C LYS A 202 -10.61 -16.76 -0.49
N LEU A 203 -11.94 -16.84 -0.45
CA LEU A 203 -12.68 -17.59 0.56
C LEU A 203 -13.21 -18.89 -0.08
N GLY A 204 -12.38 -19.94 -0.19
CA GLY A 204 -12.85 -21.32 -0.44
C GLY A 204 -12.41 -22.03 -1.75
N PRO A 205 -12.72 -23.34 -1.85
CA PRO A 205 -12.06 -24.30 -2.76
C PRO A 205 -12.38 -24.21 -4.26
N GLU A 206 -13.34 -23.39 -4.69
CA GLU A 206 -13.68 -23.19 -6.13
C GLU A 206 -13.02 -21.93 -6.72
N GLY A 207 -11.89 -21.52 -6.16
CA GLY A 207 -11.32 -20.18 -6.30
C GLY A 207 -10.97 -19.72 -7.71
N GLY A 208 -11.87 -18.96 -8.32
CA GLY A 208 -11.50 -17.86 -9.21
C GLY A 208 -10.78 -16.77 -8.39
N PHE A 209 -9.65 -16.29 -8.88
CA PHE A 209 -9.13 -14.99 -8.48
C PHE A 209 -10.00 -13.91 -9.15
N LEU A 210 -10.10 -12.72 -8.57
CA LEU A 210 -10.22 -11.55 -9.42
C LEU A 210 -8.85 -11.34 -10.06
N ASP A 211 -8.76 -11.69 -11.34
CA ASP A 211 -8.02 -10.84 -12.25
C ASP A 211 -8.68 -9.45 -12.15
N PRO A 212 -7.98 -8.40 -11.68
CA PRO A 212 -8.57 -7.07 -11.59
C PRO A 212 -9.08 -6.53 -12.95
N VAL A 213 -8.73 -7.19 -14.06
CA VAL A 213 -9.21 -6.91 -15.43
C VAL A 213 -10.72 -7.17 -15.62
N ASP A 214 -11.42 -7.92 -14.74
CA ASP A 214 -12.83 -8.32 -14.97
C ASP A 214 -13.87 -7.72 -14.00
N ALA A 215 -13.50 -6.70 -13.21
CA ALA A 215 -14.47 -5.99 -12.34
C ALA A 215 -15.08 -4.71 -12.96
N SER A 216 -14.71 -4.36 -14.21
CA SER A 216 -15.15 -3.12 -14.87
C SER A 216 -15.77 -3.28 -16.27
N ARG A 217 -16.00 -4.50 -16.77
CA ARG A 217 -16.86 -4.69 -17.96
C ARG A 217 -18.31 -4.35 -17.60
N LYS A 218 -18.66 -3.06 -17.73
CA LYS A 218 -20.04 -2.63 -17.94
C LYS A 218 -20.56 -3.29 -19.24
N PRO A 219 -21.86 -3.62 -19.34
CA PRO A 219 -22.49 -3.75 -20.65
C PRO A 219 -22.38 -2.45 -21.46
#